data_AF-A0A8H6QRW2-F1
#
_entry.id   AF-A0A8H6QRW2-F1
#
_cell.length_a   1.000
_cell.length_b   1.000
_cell.length_c   1.000
_cell.angle_alpha   90.00
_cell.angle_beta   90.00
_cell.angle_gamma   90.00
#
_symmetry.space_group_name_H-M   'P 1'
#
loop_
_entity.id
_entity.type
_entity.pdbx_description
1 polymer ?
#
loop_
_entity_poly.entity_id
_entity_poly.type
_entity_poly.pdbx_seq_one_letter_code
_entity_poly.pdbx_strand_id
1 'polypeptide(L)'
;MATDGKFKKTFSHFDLKGRLPASPFGKLPLELVYQICSYLPGDSLKALTQASLSIQVVTQDNWFWKRFIQWDMPWFWEFYSSQNPRDLPADVNYKRLYLWLDKMTAARYGMDDLALIGVANRRRIWGVCEELATPLLTSLPASGNFGTPITAALRRAGFTVTIITRTESKATFPSDIPVIRTTYTLENLTSALAGQDAAVCVVGPGGIGAQVTMIDAAEAAGVKRFILDDFGWGDNPKSLPEFNDIHAHRRAGWDHAKAKADSNPNFTYTGISTGNPIDWALKRFPPMGFDVARCSAIIYDSGTERFTGTTLDGIGQSVVGVLQHSDETANRFVKAQSIITCQNELLEAFQSATGKQWEVQQASTHALMENGKRKFQEGVSGWILDLAVTQLFDEGQSRCLLAQSREESDADLLGIAQESPAQVAAKALA
;
A
#
# COMPACT_ATOMS: atom_id res chain seq x y z
N MET A 1 -4.51 -37.38 -4.29
CA MET A 1 -3.49 -38.06 -5.12
C MET A 1 -3.08 -39.36 -4.42
N ALA A 2 -3.18 -40.49 -5.11
CA ALA A 2 -2.65 -41.75 -4.61
C ALA A 2 -1.16 -41.60 -4.26
N THR A 3 -0.75 -42.12 -3.12
CA THR A 3 0.60 -42.00 -2.54
C THR A 3 1.60 -42.83 -3.35
N ASP A 4 2.01 -42.32 -4.49
CA ASP A 4 3.11 -42.88 -5.25
C ASP A 4 4.43 -42.41 -4.59
N GLY A 5 5.37 -43.34 -4.36
CA GLY A 5 6.61 -43.10 -3.60
C GLY A 5 7.60 -42.09 -4.21
N LYS A 6 7.19 -41.37 -5.25
CA LYS A 6 7.97 -40.46 -6.10
C LYS A 6 8.70 -39.36 -5.33
N PHE A 7 8.12 -38.88 -4.22
CA PHE A 7 8.62 -37.71 -3.48
C PHE A 7 9.18 -38.03 -2.08
N LYS A 8 9.38 -39.30 -1.70
CA LYS A 8 9.67 -39.70 -0.29
C LYS A 8 11.15 -39.94 0.08
N LYS A 9 12.14 -39.49 -0.72
CA LYS A 9 13.58 -39.78 -0.45
C LYS A 9 14.23 -38.74 0.47
N THR A 10 15.02 -39.19 1.43
CA THR A 10 15.80 -38.37 2.38
C THR A 10 16.99 -37.66 1.73
N PHE A 11 17.40 -36.52 2.30
CA PHE A 11 18.59 -35.77 1.88
C PHE A 11 19.87 -36.56 2.22
N SER A 12 20.90 -36.45 1.38
CA SER A 12 22.19 -37.10 1.60
C SER A 12 23.06 -36.30 2.57
N HIS A 13 23.50 -36.94 3.66
CA HIS A 13 24.51 -36.37 4.56
C HIS A 13 25.86 -36.26 3.87
N PHE A 14 26.49 -35.09 3.94
CA PHE A 14 27.86 -34.86 3.47
C PHE A 14 28.74 -34.48 4.66
N ASP A 15 29.91 -35.11 4.78
CA ASP A 15 30.96 -34.66 5.71
C ASP A 15 31.71 -33.48 5.07
N LEU A 16 31.66 -32.33 5.75
CA LEU A 16 32.26 -31.08 5.29
C LEU A 16 33.74 -30.94 5.70
N LYS A 17 34.31 -31.92 6.42
CA LYS A 17 35.72 -31.86 6.82
C LYS A 17 36.64 -32.01 5.61
N GLY A 18 37.31 -30.90 5.25
CA GLY A 18 38.58 -30.92 4.52
C GLY A 18 38.54 -30.76 3.00
N ARG A 19 37.47 -30.23 2.40
CA ARG A 19 37.42 -30.02 0.93
C ARG A 19 37.25 -28.55 0.54
N LEU A 20 38.33 -27.96 0.02
CA LEU A 20 38.38 -26.71 -0.75
C LEU A 20 37.95 -27.00 -2.20
N PRO A 21 37.28 -26.07 -2.92
CA PRO A 21 37.57 -24.63 -2.93
C PRO A 21 36.59 -23.75 -2.14
N ALA A 22 37.11 -22.60 -1.69
CA ALA A 22 36.39 -21.57 -0.95
C ALA A 22 35.39 -20.84 -1.86
N SER A 23 34.16 -21.34 -1.92
CA SER A 23 33.03 -20.54 -2.38
C SER A 23 32.94 -19.25 -1.56
N PRO A 24 32.67 -18.06 -2.16
CA PRO A 24 32.46 -16.83 -1.40
C PRO A 24 31.31 -16.97 -0.39
N PHE A 25 30.33 -17.84 -0.67
CA PHE A 25 29.24 -18.18 0.25
C PHE A 25 29.70 -18.98 1.46
N GLY A 26 30.82 -19.69 1.39
CA GLY A 26 31.39 -20.41 2.53
C GLY A 26 32.00 -19.48 3.59
N LYS A 27 32.16 -18.20 3.28
CA LYS A 27 32.63 -17.15 4.22
C LYS A 27 31.48 -16.39 4.89
N LEU A 28 30.24 -16.59 4.44
CA LEU A 28 29.06 -15.93 4.98
C LEU A 28 28.39 -16.82 6.04
N PRO A 29 27.78 -16.22 7.08
CA PRO A 29 26.84 -16.94 7.95
C PRO A 29 25.78 -17.68 7.14
N LEU A 30 25.42 -18.90 7.55
CA LEU A 30 24.47 -19.75 6.84
C LEU A 30 23.09 -19.09 6.68
N GLU A 31 22.73 -18.22 7.63
CA GLU A 31 21.51 -17.42 7.62
C GLU A 31 21.49 -16.42 6.45
N LEU A 32 22.62 -15.77 6.16
CA LEU A 32 22.73 -14.87 5.01
C LEU A 32 22.71 -15.64 3.70
N VAL A 33 23.36 -16.80 3.66
CA VAL A 33 23.32 -17.70 2.50
C VAL A 33 21.88 -18.18 2.24
N TYR A 34 21.13 -18.51 3.31
CA TYR A 34 19.71 -18.85 3.25
C TYR A 34 18.86 -17.72 2.67
N GLN A 35 19.05 -16.49 3.16
CA GLN A 35 18.33 -15.32 2.65
C GLN A 35 18.65 -15.08 1.17
N ILE A 36 19.92 -15.09 0.78
CA ILE A 36 20.32 -14.96 -0.63
C ILE A 36 19.64 -16.02 -1.49
N CYS A 37 19.65 -17.29 -1.06
CA CYS A 37 18.98 -18.38 -1.76
C CYS A 37 17.48 -18.17 -1.92
N SER A 38 16.82 -17.53 -0.97
CA SER A 38 15.36 -17.32 -1.00
C SER A 38 14.89 -16.27 -2.00
N TYR A 39 15.80 -15.42 -2.52
CA TYR A 39 15.48 -14.36 -3.49
C TYR A 39 16.02 -14.64 -4.90
N LEU A 40 16.71 -15.77 -5.10
CA LEU A 40 17.28 -16.11 -6.40
C LEU A 40 16.21 -16.73 -7.31
N PRO A 41 16.17 -16.38 -8.61
CA PRO A 41 15.35 -17.11 -9.57
C PRO A 41 15.67 -18.61 -9.53
N GLY A 42 14.65 -19.44 -9.72
CA GLY A 42 14.76 -20.89 -9.67
C GLY A 42 15.96 -21.50 -10.42
N ASP A 43 16.22 -21.04 -11.64
CA ASP A 43 17.34 -21.53 -12.46
C ASP A 43 18.71 -21.10 -11.93
N SER A 44 18.80 -19.88 -11.39
CA SER A 44 20.02 -19.39 -10.72
C SER A 44 20.30 -20.18 -9.44
N LEU A 45 19.26 -20.51 -8.67
CA LEU A 45 19.40 -21.34 -7.47
C LEU A 45 19.86 -22.77 -7.80
N LYS A 46 19.34 -23.38 -8.86
CA LYS A 46 19.80 -24.70 -9.34
C LYS A 46 21.27 -24.66 -9.75
N ALA A 47 21.67 -23.66 -10.53
CA ALA A 47 23.07 -23.50 -10.95
C ALA A 47 24.00 -23.31 -9.75
N LEU A 48 23.62 -22.48 -8.78
CA LEU A 48 24.41 -22.23 -7.57
C LEU A 48 24.48 -23.44 -6.64
N THR A 49 23.41 -24.24 -6.56
CA THR A 49 23.39 -25.50 -5.81
C THR A 49 24.39 -26.52 -6.39
N GLN A 50 24.61 -26.51 -7.71
CA GLN A 50 25.60 -27.35 -8.37
C GLN A 50 27.02 -26.81 -8.21
N ALA A 51 27.18 -25.48 -8.19
CA ALA A 51 28.47 -24.81 -8.13
C ALA A 51 29.02 -24.61 -6.71
N SER A 52 28.18 -24.65 -5.66
CA SER A 52 28.60 -24.35 -4.29
C SER A 52 28.03 -25.34 -3.27
N LEU A 53 28.93 -26.02 -2.56
CA LEU A 53 28.57 -26.94 -1.47
C LEU A 53 27.85 -26.23 -0.31
N SER A 54 28.22 -24.98 0.02
CA SER A 54 27.54 -24.18 1.05
C SER A 54 26.07 -23.92 0.70
N ILE A 55 25.79 -23.60 -0.56
CA ILE A 55 24.42 -23.47 -1.08
C ILE A 55 23.72 -24.84 -1.10
N GLN A 56 24.44 -25.89 -1.48
CA GLN A 56 23.91 -27.24 -1.49
C GLN A 56 23.43 -27.70 -0.10
N VAL A 57 24.18 -27.37 0.96
CA VAL A 57 23.83 -27.67 2.36
C VAL A 57 22.58 -26.91 2.80
N VAL A 58 22.53 -25.60 2.57
CA VAL A 58 21.37 -24.75 2.93
C VAL A 58 20.09 -25.21 2.21
N THR A 59 20.23 -25.63 0.95
CA THR A 59 19.12 -26.16 0.15
C THR A 59 18.84 -27.66 0.40
N GLN A 60 19.34 -28.25 1.50
CA GLN A 60 18.87 -29.55 2.01
C GLN A 60 17.73 -29.41 3.03
N ASP A 61 17.38 -28.20 3.45
CA ASP A 61 16.22 -27.99 4.30
C ASP A 61 14.93 -28.16 3.49
N ASN A 62 14.07 -29.08 3.94
CA ASN A 62 12.78 -29.32 3.30
C ASN A 62 11.85 -28.10 3.42
N TRP A 63 11.98 -27.34 4.51
CA TRP A 63 11.17 -26.15 4.78
C TRP A 63 11.56 -24.98 3.87
N PHE A 64 12.87 -24.80 3.61
CA PHE A 64 13.37 -23.90 2.56
C PHE A 64 12.63 -24.12 1.23
N TRP A 65 12.56 -25.35 0.72
CA TRP A 65 11.91 -25.62 -0.56
C TRP A 65 10.40 -25.44 -0.52
N LYS A 66 9.76 -25.72 0.62
CA LYS A 66 8.33 -25.43 0.82
C LYS A 66 8.07 -23.94 0.66
N ARG A 67 8.86 -23.10 1.32
CA ARG A 67 8.77 -21.63 1.24
C ARG A 67 9.17 -21.12 -0.14
N PHE A 68 10.16 -21.73 -0.76
CA PHE A 68 10.65 -21.36 -2.09
C PHE A 68 9.59 -21.62 -3.18
N ILE A 69 8.83 -22.73 -3.10
CA ILE A 69 7.66 -22.96 -4.00
C ILE A 69 6.64 -21.83 -3.85
N GLN A 70 6.41 -21.33 -2.62
CA GLN A 70 5.46 -20.24 -2.39
C GLN A 70 5.88 -18.92 -3.04
N TRP A 71 7.19 -18.74 -3.21
CA TRP A 71 7.77 -17.52 -3.74
C TRP A 71 8.00 -17.59 -5.26
N ASP A 72 8.61 -18.68 -5.75
CA ASP A 72 8.99 -18.87 -7.16
C ASP A 72 7.84 -19.40 -8.03
N MET A 73 6.79 -19.99 -7.42
CA MET A 73 5.63 -20.56 -8.13
C MET A 73 4.29 -19.98 -7.63
N PRO A 74 4.08 -18.65 -7.64
CA PRO A 74 2.85 -18.00 -7.19
C PRO A 74 1.61 -18.40 -8.00
N TRP A 75 1.81 -18.87 -9.24
CA TRP A 75 0.79 -19.38 -10.15
C TRP A 75 0.25 -20.78 -9.79
N PHE A 76 0.86 -21.48 -8.82
CA PHE A 76 0.45 -22.82 -8.39
C PHE A 76 -0.46 -22.77 -7.15
N TRP A 77 -1.61 -22.08 -7.25
CA TRP A 77 -2.48 -21.78 -6.11
C TRP A 77 -2.99 -23.00 -5.33
N GLU A 78 -3.04 -24.18 -5.96
CA GLU A 78 -3.37 -25.46 -5.29
C GLU A 78 -2.46 -25.75 -4.10
N PHE A 79 -1.21 -25.27 -4.14
CA PHE A 79 -0.27 -25.38 -3.03
C PHE A 79 -0.63 -24.51 -1.82
N TYR A 80 -1.42 -23.45 -2.03
CA TYR A 80 -1.76 -22.43 -1.05
C TYR A 80 -3.19 -22.59 -0.54
N SER A 81 -4.08 -23.19 -1.34
CA SER A 81 -5.51 -23.35 -1.03
C SER A 81 -5.83 -24.47 -0.04
N SER A 82 -4.84 -25.22 0.46
CA SER A 82 -5.09 -26.18 1.55
C SER A 82 -5.27 -25.43 2.87
N GLN A 83 -6.51 -25.20 3.28
CA GLN A 83 -6.83 -24.54 4.56
C GLN A 83 -6.47 -25.38 5.81
N ASN A 84 -5.89 -26.57 5.64
CA ASN A 84 -5.47 -27.44 6.74
C ASN A 84 -3.98 -27.80 6.63
N PRO A 85 -3.13 -27.44 7.61
CA PRO A 85 -1.71 -27.85 7.66
C PRO A 85 -1.49 -29.37 7.69
N ARG A 86 -2.56 -30.16 7.92
CA ARG A 86 -2.55 -31.63 8.05
C ARG A 86 -2.81 -32.39 6.75
N ASP A 87 -3.15 -31.72 5.65
CA ASP A 87 -3.51 -32.38 4.38
C ASP A 87 -2.33 -32.61 3.43
N LEU A 88 -1.18 -32.01 3.72
CA LEU A 88 0.06 -32.26 2.99
C LEU A 88 0.84 -33.40 3.67
N PRO A 89 1.18 -34.48 2.97
CA PRO A 89 1.88 -35.61 3.59
C PRO A 89 3.21 -35.14 4.20
N ALA A 90 3.45 -35.48 5.47
CA ALA A 90 4.64 -35.06 6.21
C ALA A 90 5.96 -35.57 5.58
N ASP A 91 5.86 -36.55 4.69
CA ASP A 91 6.96 -37.23 4.01
C ASP A 91 7.25 -36.70 2.59
N VAL A 92 6.64 -35.58 2.17
CA VAL A 92 6.95 -34.94 0.89
C VAL A 92 8.31 -34.24 0.93
N ASN A 93 9.21 -34.64 0.05
CA ASN A 93 10.42 -33.89 -0.27
C ASN A 93 10.07 -32.72 -1.22
N TYR A 94 9.98 -31.51 -0.68
CA TYR A 94 9.59 -30.31 -1.42
C TYR A 94 10.62 -29.90 -2.48
N LYS A 95 11.91 -30.24 -2.30
CA LYS A 95 12.92 -30.05 -3.35
C LYS A 95 12.58 -30.85 -4.60
N ARG A 96 12.20 -32.12 -4.41
CA ARG A 96 11.78 -32.98 -5.53
C ARG A 96 10.48 -32.53 -6.15
N LEU A 97 9.53 -32.09 -5.33
CA LEU A 97 8.27 -31.52 -5.82
C LEU A 97 8.54 -30.28 -6.69
N TYR A 98 9.34 -29.35 -6.20
CA TYR A 98 9.76 -28.15 -6.93
C TYR A 98 10.41 -28.50 -8.27
N LEU A 99 11.44 -29.36 -8.27
CA LEU A 99 12.14 -29.74 -9.50
C LEU A 99 11.23 -30.48 -10.49
N TRP A 100 10.29 -31.26 -9.99
CA TRP A 100 9.30 -31.93 -10.83
C TRP A 100 8.30 -30.93 -11.42
N LEU A 101 7.70 -30.06 -10.60
CA LEU A 101 6.77 -29.02 -11.04
C LEU A 101 7.43 -28.11 -12.07
N ASP A 102 8.63 -27.63 -11.78
CA ASP A 102 9.39 -26.78 -12.68
C ASP A 102 9.62 -27.46 -14.05
N LYS A 103 10.04 -28.72 -14.05
CA LYS A 103 10.27 -29.48 -15.29
C LYS A 103 8.98 -29.76 -16.06
N MET A 104 7.89 -30.10 -15.37
CA MET A 104 6.64 -30.49 -16.00
C MET A 104 5.83 -29.30 -16.53
N THR A 105 5.97 -28.13 -15.90
CA THR A 105 5.25 -26.90 -16.25
C THR A 105 6.03 -25.98 -17.18
N ALA A 106 7.30 -26.30 -17.47
CA ALA A 106 8.10 -25.57 -18.44
C ALA A 106 7.48 -25.65 -19.84
N ALA A 107 7.44 -24.52 -20.54
CA ALA A 107 6.86 -24.44 -21.87
C ALA A 107 7.63 -25.33 -22.87
N ARG A 108 6.90 -26.22 -23.55
CA ARG A 108 7.40 -27.05 -24.65
C ARG A 108 6.39 -27.10 -25.78
N TYR A 109 6.88 -27.09 -27.02
CA TYR A 109 6.02 -27.24 -28.19
C TYR A 109 5.30 -28.59 -28.17
N GLY A 110 3.99 -28.60 -28.42
CA GLY A 110 3.18 -29.82 -28.46
C GLY A 110 2.91 -30.48 -27.10
N MET A 111 2.85 -29.71 -26.00
CA MET A 111 2.44 -30.26 -24.69
C MET A 111 0.97 -30.74 -24.75
N ASP A 112 0.76 -32.04 -24.52
CA ASP A 112 -0.53 -32.75 -24.66
C ASP A 112 -1.07 -33.33 -23.33
N ASP A 113 -0.34 -33.14 -22.22
CA ASP A 113 -0.76 -33.59 -20.89
C ASP A 113 -1.87 -32.69 -20.34
N LEU A 114 -3.12 -33.15 -20.49
CA LEU A 114 -4.33 -32.45 -20.05
C LEU A 114 -4.35 -32.15 -18.54
N ALA A 115 -3.63 -32.90 -17.71
CA ALA A 115 -3.60 -32.68 -16.26
C ALA A 115 -2.67 -31.51 -15.87
N LEU A 116 -1.62 -31.26 -16.67
CA LEU A 116 -0.59 -30.26 -16.37
C LEU A 116 -0.68 -29.02 -17.26
N ILE A 117 -1.37 -29.10 -18.40
CA ILE A 117 -1.51 -27.97 -19.33
C ILE A 117 -2.15 -26.73 -18.68
N GLY A 118 -3.10 -26.94 -17.76
CA GLY A 118 -3.72 -25.85 -17.00
C GLY A 118 -2.70 -25.10 -16.14
N VAL A 119 -1.84 -25.85 -15.44
CA VAL A 119 -0.79 -25.29 -14.57
C VAL A 119 0.32 -24.64 -15.39
N ALA A 120 0.77 -25.28 -16.48
CA ALA A 120 1.75 -24.73 -17.41
C ALA A 120 1.27 -23.43 -18.08
N ASN A 121 -0.02 -23.37 -18.45
CA ASN A 121 -0.63 -22.16 -19.00
C ASN A 121 -0.64 -21.02 -17.98
N ARG A 122 -0.96 -21.29 -16.71
CA ARG A 122 -0.90 -20.27 -15.64
C ARG A 122 0.51 -19.75 -15.45
N ARG A 123 1.53 -20.63 -15.38
CA ARG A 123 2.94 -20.22 -15.33
C ARG A 123 3.31 -19.28 -16.48
N ARG A 124 2.90 -19.63 -17.71
CA ARG A 124 3.16 -18.82 -18.91
C ARG A 124 2.46 -17.45 -18.87
N ILE A 125 1.21 -17.43 -18.43
CA ILE A 125 0.41 -16.20 -18.34
C ILE A 125 0.90 -15.32 -17.19
N TRP A 126 1.34 -15.91 -16.08
CA TRP A 126 1.72 -15.19 -14.86
C TRP A 126 2.82 -14.16 -15.10
N GLY A 127 3.93 -14.54 -15.75
CA GLY A 127 5.01 -13.60 -16.06
C GLY A 127 4.55 -12.45 -16.95
N VAL A 128 3.73 -12.74 -17.98
CA VAL A 128 3.12 -11.71 -18.84
C VAL A 128 2.17 -10.82 -18.02
N CYS A 129 1.41 -11.39 -17.09
CA CYS A 129 0.54 -10.65 -16.19
C CYS A 129 1.32 -9.82 -15.17
N GLU A 130 2.51 -10.23 -14.70
CA GLU A 130 3.37 -9.40 -13.84
C GLU A 130 3.98 -8.23 -14.63
N GLU A 131 4.42 -8.51 -15.86
CA GLU A 131 4.91 -7.51 -16.82
C GLU A 131 3.82 -6.56 -17.30
N LEU A 132 2.54 -6.98 -17.34
CA LEU A 132 1.38 -6.14 -17.66
C LEU A 132 0.77 -5.49 -16.43
N ALA A 133 0.82 -6.14 -15.26
CA ALA A 133 0.38 -5.56 -14.00
C ALA A 133 1.23 -4.36 -13.64
N THR A 134 2.53 -4.38 -13.95
CA THR A 134 3.40 -3.22 -13.71
C THR A 134 2.94 -1.98 -14.51
N PRO A 135 2.73 -2.03 -15.84
CA PRO A 135 2.06 -1.02 -16.67
C PRO A 135 0.62 -0.71 -16.28
N LEU A 136 -0.23 -1.70 -15.98
CA LEU A 136 -1.64 -1.50 -15.66
C LEU A 136 -1.81 -0.83 -14.29
N LEU A 137 -0.97 -1.18 -13.31
CA LEU A 137 -0.87 -0.49 -12.02
C LEU A 137 -0.19 0.88 -12.14
N THR A 138 0.64 1.10 -13.17
CA THR A 138 1.25 2.42 -13.47
C THR A 138 0.46 3.27 -14.49
N SER A 139 -0.64 2.74 -15.03
CA SER A 139 -1.53 3.42 -15.98
C SER A 139 -2.71 4.15 -15.33
N LEU A 140 -2.84 4.06 -14.01
CA LEU A 140 -3.59 5.07 -13.25
C LEU A 140 -2.74 6.35 -13.24
N PRO A 141 -3.33 7.52 -13.54
CA PRO A 141 -2.55 8.74 -13.77
C PRO A 141 -1.63 9.00 -12.57
N ALA A 142 -0.32 9.02 -12.85
CA ALA A 142 0.72 9.27 -11.86
C ALA A 142 0.72 10.72 -11.32
N SER A 143 -0.35 11.50 -11.55
CA SER A 143 -0.62 12.84 -11.01
C SER A 143 -1.02 12.84 -9.52
N GLY A 144 -0.89 11.71 -8.83
CA GLY A 144 -1.26 11.52 -7.43
C GLY A 144 -2.76 11.32 -7.24
N ASN A 145 -3.14 10.31 -6.44
CA ASN A 145 -4.54 9.99 -6.15
C ASN A 145 -5.29 11.18 -5.52
N PHE A 146 -4.58 12.03 -4.78
CA PHE A 146 -5.13 13.25 -4.17
C PHE A 146 -4.81 14.52 -4.96
N GLY A 147 -3.68 14.56 -5.67
CA GLY A 147 -3.28 15.73 -6.46
C GLY A 147 -4.29 16.11 -7.54
N THR A 148 -4.89 15.10 -8.19
CA THR A 148 -5.92 15.30 -9.22
C THR A 148 -7.20 15.95 -8.68
N PRO A 149 -7.90 15.40 -7.66
CA PRO A 149 -9.09 16.04 -7.11
C PRO A 149 -8.81 17.41 -6.46
N ILE A 150 -7.65 17.59 -5.81
CA ILE A 150 -7.24 18.89 -5.24
C ILE A 150 -7.08 19.94 -6.36
N THR A 151 -6.36 19.60 -7.43
CA THR A 151 -6.18 20.49 -8.58
C THR A 151 -7.52 20.89 -9.20
N ALA A 152 -8.44 19.93 -9.35
CA ALA A 152 -9.77 20.19 -9.88
C ALA A 152 -10.59 21.12 -8.96
N ALA A 153 -10.54 20.91 -7.64
CA ALA A 153 -11.25 21.74 -6.67
C ALA A 153 -10.72 23.18 -6.64
N LEU A 154 -9.40 23.36 -6.59
CA LEU A 154 -8.75 24.68 -6.63
C LEU A 154 -9.14 25.46 -7.90
N ARG A 155 -9.11 24.81 -9.06
CA ARG A 155 -9.54 25.45 -10.32
C ARG A 155 -11.00 25.86 -10.32
N ARG A 156 -11.90 25.00 -9.84
CA ARG A 156 -13.34 25.33 -9.73
C ARG A 156 -13.58 26.51 -8.79
N ALA A 157 -12.78 26.64 -7.74
CA ALA A 157 -12.83 27.74 -6.79
C ALA A 157 -12.15 29.03 -7.30
N GLY A 158 -11.60 29.03 -8.52
CA GLY A 158 -11.02 30.22 -9.16
C GLY A 158 -9.56 30.49 -8.82
N PHE A 159 -8.85 29.55 -8.18
CA PHE A 159 -7.42 29.70 -7.93
C PHE A 159 -6.60 29.52 -9.21
N THR A 160 -5.57 30.33 -9.36
CA THR A 160 -4.51 30.12 -10.35
C THR A 160 -3.60 29.00 -9.86
N VAL A 161 -3.54 27.89 -10.60
CA VAL A 161 -2.78 26.70 -10.19
C VAL A 161 -1.55 26.51 -11.07
N THR A 162 -0.40 26.26 -10.46
CA THR A 162 0.81 25.76 -11.12
C THR A 162 1.19 24.44 -10.49
N ILE A 163 1.50 23.44 -11.31
CA ILE A 163 1.91 22.12 -10.84
C ILE A 163 3.42 22.05 -10.83
N ILE A 164 4.00 21.69 -9.68
CA ILE A 164 5.43 21.40 -9.55
C ILE A 164 5.59 19.88 -9.44
N THR A 165 6.46 19.30 -10.26
CA THR A 165 6.71 17.86 -10.24
C THR A 165 8.19 17.56 -10.48
N ARG A 166 8.64 16.40 -10.00
CA ARG A 166 10.00 15.90 -10.24
C ARG A 166 10.27 15.67 -11.73
N THR A 167 11.49 15.95 -12.18
CA THR A 167 11.89 15.85 -13.60
C THR A 167 11.57 14.49 -14.21
N GLU A 168 11.81 13.41 -13.47
CA GLU A 168 11.60 12.02 -13.87
C GLU A 168 10.14 11.53 -13.74
N SER A 169 9.21 12.39 -13.30
CA SER A 169 7.81 12.03 -13.15
C SER A 169 7.17 11.69 -14.50
N LYS A 170 6.56 10.51 -14.59
CA LYS A 170 5.75 10.11 -15.76
C LYS A 170 4.29 10.57 -15.66
N ALA A 171 3.96 11.37 -14.65
CA ALA A 171 2.64 11.95 -14.49
C ALA A 171 2.25 12.83 -15.70
N THR A 172 1.01 12.66 -16.13
CA THR A 172 0.35 13.51 -17.11
C THR A 172 -0.54 14.52 -16.37
N PHE A 173 -0.63 15.73 -16.92
CA PHE A 173 -1.41 16.82 -16.33
C PHE A 173 -2.25 17.48 -17.43
N PRO A 174 -3.36 18.13 -17.06
CA PRO A 174 -4.15 18.93 -18.02
C PRO A 174 -3.26 19.96 -18.73
N SER A 175 -3.39 20.05 -20.06
CA SER A 175 -2.53 20.89 -20.91
C SER A 175 -2.68 22.40 -20.66
N ASP A 176 -3.78 22.79 -20.01
CA ASP A 176 -4.14 24.16 -19.69
C ASP A 176 -3.62 24.63 -18.32
N ILE A 177 -2.88 23.78 -17.60
CA ILE A 177 -2.27 24.12 -16.31
C ILE A 177 -0.74 24.19 -16.50
N PRO A 178 -0.09 25.30 -16.09
CA PRO A 178 1.37 25.38 -16.09
C PRO A 178 2.00 24.26 -15.27
N VAL A 179 3.00 23.58 -15.84
CA VAL A 179 3.76 22.51 -15.17
C VAL A 179 5.24 22.87 -15.13
N ILE A 180 5.79 22.97 -13.91
CA ILE A 180 7.22 23.13 -13.67
C ILE A 180 7.80 21.76 -13.32
N ARG A 181 8.70 21.27 -14.16
CA ARG A 181 9.44 20.02 -13.94
C ARG A 181 10.83 20.35 -13.40
N THR A 182 11.13 19.95 -12.17
CA THR A 182 12.38 20.31 -11.52
C THR A 182 12.81 19.27 -10.48
N THR A 183 14.07 19.29 -10.07
CA THR A 183 14.53 18.50 -8.91
C THR A 183 14.15 19.20 -7.62
N TYR A 184 13.88 18.43 -6.57
CA TYR A 184 13.45 18.95 -5.26
C TYR A 184 14.63 19.41 -4.39
N THR A 185 15.50 20.26 -4.95
CA THR A 185 16.53 20.98 -4.17
C THR A 185 15.96 22.30 -3.67
N LEU A 186 16.54 22.85 -2.59
CA LEU A 186 16.11 24.12 -2.02
C LEU A 186 16.07 25.24 -3.08
N GLU A 187 17.17 25.47 -3.79
CA GLU A 187 17.28 26.51 -4.83
C GLU A 187 16.22 26.38 -5.93
N ASN A 188 16.03 25.17 -6.45
CA ASN A 188 15.11 24.90 -7.55
C ASN A 188 13.66 25.05 -7.13
N LEU A 189 13.32 24.58 -5.92
CA LEU A 189 11.98 24.73 -5.37
C LEU A 189 11.67 26.20 -5.03
N THR A 190 12.62 26.94 -4.46
CA THR A 190 12.46 28.38 -4.18
C THR A 190 12.16 29.14 -5.48
N SER A 191 12.92 28.84 -6.54
CA SER A 191 12.69 29.45 -7.86
C SER A 191 11.33 29.08 -8.45
N ALA A 192 10.89 27.82 -8.28
CA ALA A 192 9.59 27.34 -8.78
C ALA A 192 8.39 27.89 -7.98
N LEU A 193 8.59 28.23 -6.70
CA LEU A 193 7.58 28.77 -5.80
C LEU A 193 7.53 30.31 -5.80
N ALA A 194 8.47 30.98 -6.45
CA ALA A 194 8.53 32.43 -6.51
C ALA A 194 7.23 33.03 -7.08
N GLY A 195 6.65 33.99 -6.36
CA GLY A 195 5.42 34.67 -6.75
C GLY A 195 4.13 33.88 -6.47
N GLN A 196 4.20 32.72 -5.80
CA GLN A 196 3.02 31.99 -5.34
C GLN A 196 2.59 32.45 -3.94
N ASP A 197 1.27 32.58 -3.71
CA ASP A 197 0.74 32.94 -2.38
C ASP A 197 0.68 31.75 -1.41
N ALA A 198 0.45 30.54 -1.94
CA ALA A 198 0.30 29.31 -1.16
C ALA A 198 0.93 28.11 -1.87
N ALA A 199 1.35 27.12 -1.10
CA ALA A 199 1.87 25.84 -1.61
C ALA A 199 1.12 24.66 -0.96
N VAL A 200 0.76 23.66 -1.77
CA VAL A 200 0.09 22.44 -1.31
C VAL A 200 0.98 21.25 -1.60
N CYS A 201 1.48 20.60 -0.54
CA CYS A 201 2.31 19.41 -0.67
C CYS A 201 1.42 18.17 -0.75
N VAL A 202 1.49 17.43 -1.86
CA VAL A 202 0.68 16.22 -2.10
C VAL A 202 1.54 15.12 -2.73
N VAL A 203 2.73 14.92 -2.15
CA VAL A 203 3.69 13.95 -2.67
C VAL A 203 3.32 12.53 -2.24
N GLY A 204 3.65 11.54 -3.07
CA GLY A 204 3.51 10.14 -2.67
C GLY A 204 4.53 9.76 -1.58
N PRO A 205 4.44 8.52 -1.03
CA PRO A 205 5.32 8.05 0.03
C PRO A 205 6.83 8.28 -0.22
N GLY A 206 7.29 8.13 -1.46
CA GLY A 206 8.69 8.35 -1.82
C GLY A 206 9.14 9.82 -1.78
N GLY A 207 8.22 10.78 -1.67
CA GLY A 207 8.50 12.22 -1.59
C GLY A 207 8.40 12.80 -0.18
N ILE A 208 7.88 12.06 0.81
CA ILE A 208 7.67 12.56 2.19
C ILE A 208 8.98 13.11 2.77
N GLY A 209 10.11 12.45 2.52
CA GLY A 209 11.42 12.91 3.00
C GLY A 209 11.87 14.26 2.45
N ALA A 210 11.31 14.73 1.33
CA ALA A 210 11.62 16.03 0.74
C ALA A 210 10.77 17.18 1.30
N GLN A 211 9.76 16.89 2.13
CA GLN A 211 8.82 17.89 2.62
C GLN A 211 9.49 19.00 3.45
N VAL A 212 10.51 18.67 4.25
CA VAL A 212 11.30 19.67 5.01
C VAL A 212 11.92 20.69 4.04
N THR A 213 12.56 20.22 2.97
CA THR A 213 13.14 21.09 1.93
C THR A 213 12.08 21.90 1.19
N MET A 214 10.89 21.33 0.97
CA MET A 214 9.77 22.07 0.35
C MET A 214 9.24 23.20 1.25
N ILE A 215 9.19 22.98 2.57
CA ILE A 215 8.82 24.01 3.55
C ILE A 215 9.86 25.13 3.55
N ASP A 216 11.16 24.79 3.61
CA ASP A 216 12.25 25.78 3.54
C ASP A 216 12.19 26.61 2.26
N ALA A 217 11.94 25.95 1.13
CA ALA A 217 11.84 26.60 -0.16
C ALA A 217 10.63 27.52 -0.27
N ALA A 218 9.48 27.09 0.27
CA ALA A 218 8.26 27.90 0.29
C ALA A 218 8.44 29.16 1.13
N GLU A 219 9.01 29.02 2.33
CA GLU A 219 9.34 30.16 3.17
C GLU A 219 10.32 31.12 2.47
N ALA A 220 11.42 30.59 1.90
CA ALA A 220 12.42 31.38 1.19
C ALA A 220 11.86 32.09 -0.06
N ALA A 221 10.84 31.52 -0.70
CA ALA A 221 10.14 32.11 -1.84
C ALA A 221 9.10 33.18 -1.44
N GLY A 222 8.84 33.34 -0.15
CA GLY A 222 7.84 34.29 0.37
C GLY A 222 6.39 33.77 0.32
N VAL A 223 6.19 32.45 0.24
CA VAL A 223 4.86 31.83 0.31
C VAL A 223 4.22 32.11 1.68
N LYS A 224 2.93 32.46 1.71
CA LYS A 224 2.23 32.84 2.95
C LYS A 224 1.61 31.65 3.68
N ARG A 225 1.15 30.63 2.93
CA ARG A 225 0.51 29.42 3.47
C ARG A 225 1.09 28.15 2.87
N PHE A 226 1.57 27.24 3.71
CA PHE A 226 1.97 25.90 3.31
C PHE A 226 1.00 24.83 3.84
N ILE A 227 0.41 24.03 2.95
CA ILE A 227 -0.43 22.89 3.33
C ILE A 227 0.42 21.63 3.30
N LEU A 228 0.50 20.95 4.45
CA LEU A 228 1.35 19.77 4.68
C LEU A 228 0.82 18.52 3.97
N ASP A 229 1.73 17.68 3.50
CA ASP A 229 1.46 16.32 3.04
C ASP A 229 1.25 15.39 4.25
N ASP A 230 0.06 15.48 4.84
CA ASP A 230 -0.43 14.51 5.83
C ASP A 230 -1.56 13.67 5.23
N PHE A 231 -2.69 14.31 4.83
CA PHE A 231 -3.89 13.70 4.22
C PHE A 231 -4.21 12.30 4.78
N GLY A 232 -4.09 12.19 6.10
CA GLY A 232 -4.11 10.93 6.84
C GLY A 232 -4.85 11.10 8.16
N TRP A 233 -4.28 10.56 9.23
CA TRP A 233 -4.93 10.54 10.55
C TRP A 233 -4.43 11.65 11.50
N GLY A 234 -3.51 12.52 11.07
CA GLY A 234 -2.89 13.52 11.96
C GLY A 234 -2.14 12.88 13.12
N ASP A 235 -2.00 13.64 14.21
CA ASP A 235 -1.42 13.17 15.46
C ASP A 235 -2.42 12.26 16.21
N ASN A 236 -2.65 11.06 15.66
CA ASN A 236 -3.57 10.08 16.22
C ASN A 236 -2.86 9.22 17.28
N PRO A 237 -3.13 9.40 18.58
CA PRO A 237 -2.47 8.67 19.65
C PRO A 237 -2.88 7.19 19.71
N LYS A 238 -3.95 6.79 19.02
CA LYS A 238 -4.46 5.42 18.99
C LYS A 238 -3.93 4.57 17.83
N SER A 239 -3.03 5.14 17.01
CA SER A 239 -2.36 4.40 15.93
C SER A 239 -1.58 3.21 16.48
N LEU A 240 -1.52 2.13 15.70
CA LEU A 240 -0.72 0.96 16.01
C LEU A 240 0.78 1.30 15.99
N PRO A 241 1.59 0.77 16.92
CA PRO A 241 3.02 1.08 17.05
C PRO A 241 3.85 0.78 15.80
N GLU A 242 3.44 -0.16 14.97
CA GLU A 242 4.12 -0.55 13.73
C GLU A 242 4.16 0.60 12.71
N PHE A 243 3.29 1.60 12.85
CA PHE A 243 3.32 2.82 12.03
C PHE A 243 4.21 3.93 12.61
N ASN A 244 4.84 3.74 13.77
CA ASN A 244 5.60 4.79 14.46
C ASN A 244 6.70 5.40 13.58
N ASP A 245 7.44 4.58 12.84
CA ASP A 245 8.50 5.05 11.96
C ASP A 245 7.91 5.85 10.79
N ILE A 246 6.83 5.38 10.18
CA ILE A 246 6.13 6.10 9.09
C ILE A 246 5.64 7.46 9.61
N HIS A 247 5.06 7.49 10.81
CA HIS A 247 4.60 8.72 11.45
C HIS A 247 5.75 9.65 11.84
N ALA A 248 6.91 9.11 12.24
CA ALA A 248 8.08 9.92 12.59
C ALA A 248 8.59 10.73 11.38
N HIS A 249 8.57 10.15 10.18
CA HIS A 249 8.93 10.86 8.95
C HIS A 249 7.97 12.01 8.64
N ARG A 250 6.67 11.85 8.94
CA ARG A 250 5.67 12.92 8.76
C ARG A 250 5.83 14.02 9.82
N ARG A 251 6.00 13.64 11.09
CA ARG A 251 6.21 14.56 12.22
C ARG A 251 7.39 15.51 11.99
N ALA A 252 8.48 15.02 11.39
CA ALA A 252 9.61 15.88 11.04
C ALA A 252 9.20 17.08 10.16
N GLY A 253 8.29 16.89 9.21
CA GLY A 253 7.74 18.00 8.41
C GLY A 253 6.81 18.91 9.20
N TRP A 254 6.01 18.36 10.12
CA TRP A 254 5.08 19.12 10.94
C TRP A 254 5.81 20.04 11.93
N ASP A 255 6.77 19.48 12.67
CA ASP A 255 7.59 20.20 13.64
C ASP A 255 8.40 21.30 12.95
N HIS A 256 8.93 21.00 11.76
CA HIS A 256 9.67 21.99 10.97
C HIS A 256 8.78 23.14 10.49
N ALA A 257 7.59 22.85 9.93
CA ALA A 257 6.65 23.89 9.53
C ALA A 257 6.19 24.75 10.71
N LYS A 258 5.98 24.12 11.87
CA LYS A 258 5.68 24.83 13.12
C LYS A 258 6.81 25.76 13.52
N ALA A 259 8.06 25.26 13.53
CA ALA A 259 9.22 26.09 13.86
C ALA A 259 9.38 27.28 12.90
N LYS A 260 9.12 27.10 11.60
CA LYS A 260 9.13 28.20 10.63
C LYS A 260 8.06 29.24 10.95
N ALA A 261 6.82 28.82 11.14
CA ALA A 261 5.72 29.75 11.46
C ALA A 261 5.92 30.48 12.80
N ASP A 262 6.48 29.82 13.80
CA ASP A 262 6.82 30.45 15.10
C ASP A 262 7.93 31.51 14.94
N SER A 263 8.85 31.33 13.97
CA SER A 263 9.97 32.25 13.70
C SER A 263 9.67 33.35 12.67
N ASN A 264 8.65 33.16 11.85
CA ASN A 264 8.30 34.04 10.73
C ASN A 264 6.78 34.26 10.68
N PRO A 265 6.28 35.42 11.17
CA PRO A 265 4.84 35.68 11.25
C PRO A 265 4.16 35.83 9.88
N ASN A 266 4.93 35.95 8.78
CA ASN A 266 4.38 36.00 7.42
C ASN A 266 4.22 34.61 6.79
N PHE A 267 4.67 33.56 7.46
CA PHE A 267 4.56 32.18 7.01
C PHE A 267 3.65 31.39 7.96
N THR A 268 2.63 30.75 7.41
CA THR A 268 1.70 29.91 8.17
C THR A 268 1.61 28.53 7.55
N TYR A 269 1.23 27.53 8.35
CA TYR A 269 1.02 26.17 7.86
C TYR A 269 -0.36 25.64 8.25
N THR A 270 -0.82 24.62 7.53
CA THR A 270 -2.00 23.83 7.92
C THR A 270 -1.78 22.37 7.58
N GLY A 271 -2.06 21.48 8.53
CA GLY A 271 -2.19 20.05 8.28
C GLY A 271 -3.66 19.68 8.05
N ILE A 272 -3.94 18.76 7.13
CA ILE A 272 -5.31 18.28 6.88
C ILE A 272 -5.37 16.79 7.22
N SER A 273 -6.05 16.45 8.30
CA SER A 273 -6.37 15.07 8.65
C SER A 273 -7.69 14.70 7.99
N THR A 274 -7.66 13.74 7.07
CA THR A 274 -8.81 13.34 6.24
C THR A 274 -9.38 11.98 6.62
N GLY A 275 -8.68 11.20 7.44
CA GLY A 275 -9.07 9.84 7.77
C GLY A 275 -9.01 8.95 6.54
N ASN A 276 -9.99 8.07 6.37
CA ASN A 276 -10.01 7.16 5.22
C ASN A 276 -10.46 7.89 3.93
N PRO A 277 -9.65 7.89 2.84
CA PRO A 277 -10.07 8.38 1.51
C PRO A 277 -11.10 7.41 0.89
N ILE A 278 -12.33 7.46 1.41
CA ILE A 278 -13.26 6.33 1.45
C ILE A 278 -13.70 5.79 0.08
N ASP A 279 -14.09 6.67 -0.84
CA ASP A 279 -14.51 6.30 -2.19
C ASP A 279 -13.37 5.69 -3.01
N TRP A 280 -12.16 6.24 -2.89
CA TRP A 280 -10.97 5.67 -3.52
C TRP A 280 -10.54 4.35 -2.87
N ALA A 281 -10.49 4.28 -1.54
CA ALA A 281 -10.01 3.12 -0.80
C ALA A 281 -10.90 1.89 -1.05
N LEU A 282 -12.22 2.07 -0.99
CA LEU A 282 -13.21 1.04 -1.29
C LEU A 282 -13.09 0.51 -2.72
N LYS A 283 -12.84 1.41 -3.69
CA LYS A 283 -12.65 1.01 -5.09
C LYS A 283 -11.32 0.29 -5.33
N ARG A 284 -10.27 0.67 -4.60
CA ARG A 284 -8.89 0.25 -4.88
C ARG A 284 -8.46 -1.02 -4.14
N PHE A 285 -8.99 -1.26 -2.95
CA PHE A 285 -8.53 -2.32 -2.05
C PHE A 285 -9.70 -3.18 -1.57
N PRO A 286 -9.95 -4.34 -2.20
CA PRO A 286 -10.94 -5.29 -1.71
C PRO A 286 -10.80 -5.66 -0.21
N PRO A 287 -9.58 -5.76 0.38
CA PRO A 287 -9.44 -5.97 1.83
C PRO A 287 -10.00 -4.84 2.72
N MET A 288 -10.35 -3.67 2.18
CA MET A 288 -11.12 -2.65 2.92
C MET A 288 -12.59 -3.04 3.12
N GLY A 289 -12.99 -4.23 2.68
CA GLY A 289 -14.27 -4.84 2.98
C GLY A 289 -15.19 -5.00 1.77
N PHE A 290 -14.83 -4.48 0.59
CA PHE A 290 -15.73 -4.47 -0.57
C PHE A 290 -14.98 -4.74 -1.87
N ASP A 291 -15.37 -5.81 -2.57
CA ASP A 291 -14.97 -6.09 -3.95
C ASP A 291 -16.15 -5.76 -4.86
N VAL A 292 -16.15 -4.52 -5.34
CA VAL A 292 -17.21 -3.97 -6.19
C VAL A 292 -17.37 -4.77 -7.48
N ALA A 293 -16.27 -5.25 -8.07
CA ALA A 293 -16.28 -5.99 -9.32
C ALA A 293 -16.95 -7.36 -9.17
N ARG A 294 -16.79 -7.99 -8.00
CA ARG A 294 -17.39 -9.29 -7.68
C ARG A 294 -18.73 -9.20 -6.96
N CYS A 295 -19.14 -8.00 -6.54
CA CYS A 295 -20.29 -7.80 -5.66
C CYS A 295 -20.18 -8.68 -4.41
N SER A 296 -19.01 -8.67 -3.77
CA SER A 296 -18.75 -9.39 -2.52
C SER A 296 -18.18 -8.46 -1.46
N ALA A 297 -18.43 -8.75 -0.20
CA ALA A 297 -17.97 -7.98 0.94
C ALA A 297 -17.25 -8.87 1.96
N ILE A 298 -16.25 -8.29 2.63
CA ILE A 298 -15.63 -8.84 3.82
C ILE A 298 -16.06 -7.96 5.00
N ILE A 299 -16.81 -8.52 5.93
CA ILE A 299 -17.20 -7.85 7.16
C ILE A 299 -16.24 -8.32 8.26
N TYR A 300 -15.61 -7.36 8.92
CA TYR A 300 -14.69 -7.61 10.02
C TYR A 300 -15.41 -7.50 11.35
N ASP A 301 -15.22 -8.52 12.19
CA ASP A 301 -15.88 -8.66 13.49
C ASP A 301 -17.41 -8.45 13.37
N SER A 302 -18.02 -7.49 14.06
CA SER A 302 -19.46 -7.22 13.90
C SER A 302 -19.82 -6.34 12.70
N GLY A 303 -18.84 -5.69 12.06
CA GLY A 303 -19.04 -4.71 11.00
C GLY A 303 -19.62 -3.37 11.47
N THR A 304 -19.69 -3.13 12.79
CA THR A 304 -20.34 -1.93 13.36
C THR A 304 -19.37 -0.83 13.80
N GLU A 305 -18.05 -1.10 13.84
CA GLU A 305 -17.05 -0.09 14.22
C GLU A 305 -17.14 1.13 13.29
N ARG A 306 -17.29 2.31 13.90
CA ARG A 306 -17.44 3.56 13.15
C ARG A 306 -16.08 4.15 12.82
N PHE A 307 -15.95 4.66 11.61
CA PHE A 307 -14.76 5.37 11.16
C PHE A 307 -15.09 6.62 10.36
N THR A 308 -14.17 7.59 10.37
CA THR A 308 -14.24 8.81 9.58
C THR A 308 -13.80 8.51 8.14
N GLY A 309 -14.68 8.83 7.19
CA GLY A 309 -14.39 8.83 5.77
C GLY A 309 -14.43 10.23 5.18
N THR A 310 -13.49 10.54 4.29
CA THR A 310 -13.50 11.73 3.46
C THR A 310 -13.41 11.31 2.00
N THR A 311 -14.35 11.77 1.17
CA THR A 311 -14.35 11.45 -0.27
C THR A 311 -13.23 12.21 -0.99
N LEU A 312 -12.80 11.77 -2.18
CA LEU A 312 -11.82 12.53 -2.97
C LEU A 312 -12.28 13.98 -3.23
N ASP A 313 -13.59 14.19 -3.44
CA ASP A 313 -14.19 15.53 -3.55
C ASP A 313 -14.04 16.31 -2.24
N GLY A 314 -14.32 15.67 -1.10
CA GLY A 314 -14.13 16.26 0.23
C GLY A 314 -12.66 16.63 0.52
N ILE A 315 -11.70 15.80 0.10
CA ILE A 315 -10.26 16.10 0.20
C ILE A 315 -9.93 17.34 -0.64
N GLY A 316 -10.39 17.41 -1.89
CA GLY A 316 -10.19 18.59 -2.73
C GLY A 316 -10.81 19.86 -2.12
N GLN A 317 -12.04 19.74 -1.62
CA GLN A 317 -12.76 20.84 -0.97
C GLN A 317 -12.08 21.30 0.33
N SER A 318 -11.49 20.39 1.10
CA SER A 318 -10.76 20.74 2.33
C SER A 318 -9.60 21.70 2.07
N VAL A 319 -8.87 21.51 0.96
CA VAL A 319 -7.77 22.40 0.56
C VAL A 319 -8.30 23.78 0.20
N VAL A 320 -9.41 23.85 -0.55
CA VAL A 320 -10.08 25.11 -0.89
C VAL A 320 -10.50 25.85 0.39
N GLY A 321 -11.18 25.16 1.31
CA GLY A 321 -11.63 25.72 2.58
C GLY A 321 -10.48 26.28 3.42
N VAL A 322 -9.35 25.55 3.52
CA VAL A 322 -8.15 26.04 4.22
C VAL A 322 -7.62 27.34 3.63
N LEU A 323 -7.59 27.46 2.29
CA LEU A 323 -7.09 28.67 1.63
C LEU A 323 -8.06 29.84 1.70
N GLN A 324 -9.37 29.58 1.76
CA GLN A 324 -10.41 30.62 1.87
C GLN A 324 -10.60 31.11 3.31
N HIS A 325 -10.36 30.25 4.30
CA HIS A 325 -10.43 30.55 5.74
C HIS A 325 -9.03 30.56 6.33
N SER A 326 -8.15 31.39 5.76
CA SER A 326 -6.73 31.39 6.12
C SER A 326 -6.51 31.70 7.59
N ASP A 327 -7.29 32.60 8.18
CA ASP A 327 -7.07 33.04 9.56
C ASP A 327 -7.47 31.94 10.55
N GLU A 328 -8.64 31.33 10.35
CA GLU A 328 -9.20 30.28 11.22
C GLU A 328 -8.41 28.97 11.14
N THR A 329 -7.70 28.73 10.04
CA THR A 329 -6.96 27.47 9.78
C THR A 329 -5.44 27.61 9.93
N ALA A 330 -4.95 28.80 10.29
CA ALA A 330 -3.52 29.06 10.45
C ALA A 330 -2.91 28.24 11.62
N ASN A 331 -1.74 27.66 11.35
CA ASN A 331 -0.85 27.02 12.32
C ASN A 331 -1.50 25.90 13.16
N ARG A 332 -2.41 25.15 12.54
CA ARG A 332 -3.09 24.01 13.18
C ARG A 332 -3.38 22.88 12.19
N PHE A 333 -3.77 21.73 12.74
CA PHE A 333 -4.38 20.65 11.97
C PHE A 333 -5.90 20.84 11.94
N VAL A 334 -6.48 20.70 10.75
CA VAL A 334 -7.93 20.66 10.54
C VAL A 334 -8.39 19.22 10.29
N LYS A 335 -9.60 18.90 10.74
CA LYS A 335 -10.23 17.59 10.63
C LYS A 335 -11.27 17.59 9.52
N ALA A 336 -10.89 17.10 8.34
CA ALA A 336 -11.80 16.92 7.22
C ALA A 336 -12.63 15.66 7.39
N GLN A 337 -13.94 15.78 7.21
CA GLN A 337 -14.89 14.68 7.40
C GLN A 337 -16.08 14.82 6.45
N SER A 338 -16.23 13.86 5.53
CA SER A 338 -17.43 13.76 4.70
C SER A 338 -18.52 12.94 5.41
N ILE A 339 -18.14 11.87 6.10
CA ILE A 339 -19.06 10.92 6.74
C ILE A 339 -18.40 10.23 7.95
N ILE A 340 -19.21 9.82 8.91
CA ILE A 340 -18.87 8.78 9.88
C ILE A 340 -19.78 7.58 9.59
N THR A 341 -19.23 6.41 9.26
CA THR A 341 -19.98 5.21 8.82
C THR A 341 -19.36 3.94 9.39
N CYS A 342 -20.04 2.81 9.23
CA CYS A 342 -19.49 1.46 9.45
C CYS A 342 -19.65 0.56 8.22
N GLN A 343 -19.12 -0.67 8.26
CA GLN A 343 -19.19 -1.59 7.12
C GLN A 343 -20.62 -2.03 6.82
N ASN A 344 -21.47 -2.24 7.83
CA ASN A 344 -22.85 -2.68 7.62
C ASN A 344 -23.69 -1.62 6.89
N GLU A 345 -23.53 -0.34 7.26
CA GLU A 345 -24.18 0.79 6.56
C GLU A 345 -23.73 0.88 5.09
N LEU A 346 -22.43 0.67 4.81
CA LEU A 346 -21.90 0.67 3.46
C LEU A 346 -22.38 -0.54 2.64
N LEU A 347 -22.46 -1.73 3.25
CA LEU A 347 -22.97 -2.93 2.59
C LEU A 347 -24.43 -2.75 2.17
N GLU A 348 -25.27 -2.23 3.06
CA GLU A 348 -26.66 -1.90 2.73
C GLU A 348 -26.75 -0.93 1.55
N ALA A 349 -25.90 0.11 1.56
CA ALA A 349 -25.82 1.09 0.47
C ALA A 349 -25.38 0.47 -0.87
N PHE A 350 -24.35 -0.37 -0.88
CA PHE A 350 -23.89 -1.07 -2.09
C PHE A 350 -24.95 -2.01 -2.65
N GLN A 351 -25.61 -2.78 -1.79
CA GLN A 351 -26.68 -3.69 -2.22
C GLN A 351 -27.88 -2.92 -2.79
N SER A 352 -28.25 -1.81 -2.15
CA SER A 352 -29.32 -0.93 -2.63
C SER A 352 -28.99 -0.29 -3.97
N ALA A 353 -27.77 0.24 -4.12
CA ALA A 353 -27.32 0.90 -5.35
C ALA A 353 -27.19 -0.07 -6.53
N THR A 354 -26.80 -1.33 -6.27
CA THR A 354 -26.65 -2.36 -7.31
C THR A 354 -27.92 -3.16 -7.58
N GLY A 355 -28.93 -3.08 -6.69
CA GLY A 355 -30.12 -3.94 -6.73
C GLY A 355 -29.80 -5.43 -6.53
N LYS A 356 -28.65 -5.76 -5.90
CA LYS A 356 -28.17 -7.13 -5.73
C LYS A 356 -27.83 -7.38 -4.26
N GLN A 357 -28.08 -8.60 -3.81
CA GLN A 357 -27.47 -9.10 -2.58
C GLN A 357 -26.01 -9.46 -2.87
N TRP A 358 -25.11 -9.08 -1.96
CA TRP A 358 -23.68 -9.32 -2.12
C TRP A 358 -23.26 -10.56 -1.33
N GLU A 359 -22.27 -11.28 -1.83
CA GLU A 359 -21.68 -12.40 -1.07
C GLU A 359 -20.90 -11.83 0.11
N VAL A 360 -21.30 -12.18 1.34
CA VAL A 360 -20.65 -11.67 2.56
C VAL A 360 -19.76 -12.74 3.18
N GLN A 361 -18.50 -12.40 3.38
CA GLN A 361 -17.52 -13.20 4.12
C GLN A 361 -17.23 -12.53 5.46
N GLN A 362 -17.21 -13.31 6.53
CA GLN A 362 -16.85 -12.83 7.86
C GLN A 362 -15.35 -13.03 8.09
N ALA A 363 -14.69 -12.02 8.63
CA ALA A 363 -13.28 -12.05 8.98
C ALA A 363 -13.06 -11.41 10.36
N SER A 364 -11.89 -11.63 10.97
CA SER A 364 -11.57 -11.06 12.27
C SER A 364 -10.43 -10.06 12.17
N THR A 365 -10.59 -8.87 12.76
CA THR A 365 -9.49 -7.91 12.84
C THR A 365 -8.35 -8.41 13.73
N HIS A 366 -8.64 -9.24 14.74
CA HIS A 366 -7.62 -9.86 15.58
C HIS A 366 -6.70 -10.78 14.75
N ALA A 367 -7.27 -11.66 13.92
CA ALA A 367 -6.48 -12.53 13.05
C ALA A 367 -5.66 -11.71 12.03
N LEU A 368 -6.26 -10.64 11.50
CA LEU A 368 -5.59 -9.73 10.58
C LEU A 368 -4.44 -8.97 11.25
N MET A 369 -4.63 -8.55 12.50
CA MET A 369 -3.61 -7.88 13.32
C MET A 369 -2.42 -8.78 13.55
N GLU A 370 -2.64 -10.02 14.00
CA GLU A 370 -1.57 -10.99 14.24
C GLU A 370 -0.77 -11.27 12.97
N ASN A 371 -1.46 -11.42 11.83
CA ASN A 371 -0.79 -11.62 10.54
C ASN A 371 0.00 -10.38 10.09
N GLY A 372 -0.56 -9.18 10.25
CA GLY A 372 0.10 -7.92 9.94
C GLY A 372 1.36 -7.71 10.78
N LYS A 373 1.27 -7.94 12.10
CA LYS A 373 2.40 -7.87 13.03
C LYS A 373 3.50 -8.86 12.70
N ARG A 374 3.12 -10.10 12.38
CA ARG A 374 4.07 -11.13 11.94
C ARG A 374 4.79 -10.70 10.65
N LYS A 375 4.05 -10.24 9.64
CA LYS A 375 4.65 -9.75 8.38
C LYS A 375 5.58 -8.55 8.62
N PHE A 376 5.21 -7.63 9.51
CA PHE A 376 6.05 -6.50 9.90
C PHE A 376 7.37 -6.98 10.51
N GLN A 377 7.32 -7.88 11.50
CA GLN A 377 8.51 -8.44 12.15
C GLN A 377 9.42 -9.24 11.18
N GLU A 378 8.82 -9.94 10.23
CA GLU A 378 9.53 -10.72 9.21
C GLU A 378 10.02 -9.87 8.02
N GLY A 379 9.68 -8.57 7.95
CA GLY A 379 10.00 -7.70 6.81
C GLY A 379 9.25 -8.04 5.52
N VAL A 380 8.11 -8.72 5.62
CA VAL A 380 7.29 -9.19 4.50
C VAL A 380 6.31 -8.10 4.07
N SER A 381 6.18 -7.88 2.76
CA SER A 381 5.27 -6.89 2.20
C SER A 381 3.79 -7.17 2.52
N GLY A 382 2.95 -6.14 2.42
CA GLY A 382 1.51 -6.23 2.67
C GLY A 382 1.09 -6.09 4.13
N TRP A 383 2.03 -6.03 5.08
CA TRP A 383 1.73 -5.75 6.49
C TRP A 383 0.99 -4.42 6.70
N ILE A 384 1.32 -3.40 5.89
CA ILE A 384 0.70 -2.06 5.97
C ILE A 384 -0.80 -2.15 5.74
N LEU A 385 -1.22 -2.89 4.71
CA LEU A 385 -2.64 -3.00 4.39
C LEU A 385 -3.38 -3.79 5.48
N ASP A 386 -2.82 -4.92 5.92
CA ASP A 386 -3.41 -5.71 7.01
C ASP A 386 -3.62 -4.86 8.27
N LEU A 387 -2.59 -4.14 8.73
CA LEU A 387 -2.69 -3.31 9.93
C LEU A 387 -3.54 -2.04 9.73
N ALA A 388 -3.59 -1.47 8.52
CA ALA A 388 -4.47 -0.34 8.23
C ALA A 388 -5.95 -0.75 8.24
N VAL A 389 -6.29 -1.93 7.70
CA VAL A 389 -7.62 -2.54 7.80
C VAL A 389 -7.96 -2.82 9.26
N THR A 390 -7.04 -3.42 10.02
CA THR A 390 -7.21 -3.63 11.48
C THR A 390 -7.54 -2.30 12.16
N GLN A 391 -6.75 -1.25 11.97
CA GLN A 391 -7.03 0.04 12.63
C GLN A 391 -8.43 0.59 12.34
N LEU A 392 -8.91 0.37 11.12
CA LEU A 392 -10.19 0.91 10.66
C LEU A 392 -11.39 0.20 11.31
N PHE A 393 -11.27 -1.10 11.57
CA PHE A 393 -12.39 -1.95 11.96
C PHE A 393 -12.23 -2.66 13.31
N ASP A 394 -11.12 -2.44 14.03
CA ASP A 394 -10.85 -3.01 15.37
C ASP A 394 -11.89 -2.51 16.39
N GLU A 395 -12.87 -3.38 16.65
CA GLU A 395 -14.12 -3.05 17.34
C GLU A 395 -13.90 -2.53 18.78
N GLY A 396 -14.57 -1.44 19.11
CA GLY A 396 -14.53 -0.81 20.44
C GLY A 396 -13.28 0.04 20.70
N GLN A 397 -12.35 0.13 19.75
CA GLN A 397 -11.13 0.93 19.92
C GLN A 397 -11.30 2.37 19.43
N SER A 398 -12.15 2.58 18.42
CA SER A 398 -12.39 3.89 17.79
C SER A 398 -11.08 4.59 17.42
N ARG A 399 -10.17 3.84 16.77
CA ARG A 399 -8.85 4.33 16.35
C ARG A 399 -8.96 5.27 15.16
N CYS A 400 -10.02 5.13 14.36
CA CYS A 400 -10.20 5.80 13.08
C CYS A 400 -11.37 6.79 13.09
N LEU A 401 -11.64 7.44 14.23
CA LEU A 401 -12.53 8.60 14.33
C LEU A 401 -11.70 9.87 14.53
N LEU A 402 -11.78 10.82 13.59
CA LEU A 402 -11.11 12.12 13.72
C LEU A 402 -11.82 13.04 14.72
N ALA A 403 -13.16 12.99 14.73
CA ALA A 403 -14.07 13.74 15.57
C ALA A 403 -15.25 12.83 15.94
N GLN A 404 -15.90 13.07 17.09
CA GLN A 404 -17.07 12.26 17.50
C GLN A 404 -18.34 12.68 16.75
N SER A 405 -18.38 13.92 16.28
CA SER A 405 -19.51 14.47 15.54
C SER A 405 -19.01 15.36 14.40
N ARG A 406 -19.96 15.88 13.61
CA ARG A 406 -19.65 16.83 12.55
C ARG A 406 -19.26 18.19 13.12
N GLU A 407 -19.90 18.60 14.20
CA GLU A 407 -19.66 19.88 14.90
C GLU A 407 -18.27 19.93 15.54
N GLU A 408 -17.72 18.77 15.93
CA GLU A 408 -16.35 18.64 16.43
C GLU A 408 -15.29 18.51 15.32
N SER A 409 -15.73 18.41 14.06
CA SER A 409 -14.85 18.42 12.88
C SER A 409 -14.74 19.84 12.31
N ASP A 410 -13.87 20.02 11.31
CA ASP A 410 -13.76 21.27 10.56
C ASP A 410 -14.59 21.24 9.26
N ALA A 411 -15.46 20.23 9.07
CA ALA A 411 -16.14 20.00 7.79
C ALA A 411 -16.95 21.21 7.32
N ASP A 412 -17.69 21.88 8.21
CA ASP A 412 -18.50 23.05 7.86
C ASP A 412 -17.63 24.29 7.58
N LEU A 413 -16.59 24.52 8.38
CA LEU A 413 -15.59 25.58 8.13
C LEU A 413 -14.93 25.40 6.75
N LEU A 414 -14.66 24.16 6.36
CA LEU A 414 -13.99 23.83 5.10
C LEU A 414 -14.95 23.72 3.90
N GLY A 415 -16.26 23.85 4.13
CA GLY A 415 -17.28 23.69 3.09
C GLY A 415 -17.42 22.27 2.54
N ILE A 416 -17.02 21.24 3.30
CA ILE A 416 -17.10 19.84 2.89
C ILE A 416 -18.54 19.36 3.02
N ALA A 417 -19.13 18.86 1.94
CA ALA A 417 -20.48 18.31 1.97
C ALA A 417 -20.61 17.10 2.90
N GLN A 418 -21.73 16.99 3.61
CA GLN A 418 -22.08 15.76 4.32
C GLN A 418 -22.51 14.69 3.31
N GLU A 419 -21.85 13.54 3.37
CA GLU A 419 -22.14 12.40 2.51
C GLU A 419 -22.96 11.35 3.28
N SER A 420 -23.80 10.63 2.55
CA SER A 420 -24.49 9.42 3.02
C SER A 420 -23.76 8.16 2.54
N PRO A 421 -23.98 6.99 3.18
CA PRO A 421 -23.43 5.72 2.69
C PRO A 421 -23.82 5.45 1.23
N ALA A 422 -25.03 5.83 0.82
CA ALA A 422 -25.51 5.70 -0.56
C ALA A 422 -24.69 6.52 -1.56
N GLN A 423 -24.35 7.77 -1.22
CA GLN A 423 -23.50 8.61 -2.07
C GLN A 423 -22.07 8.07 -2.16
N VAL A 424 -21.51 7.60 -1.04
CA VAL A 424 -20.19 6.95 -1.02
C VAL A 424 -20.18 5.69 -1.89
N ALA A 425 -21.18 4.82 -1.75
CA ALA A 425 -21.31 3.62 -2.57
C ALA A 425 -21.43 3.96 -4.06
N ALA A 426 -22.24 4.97 -4.42
CA ALA A 426 -22.36 5.44 -5.79
C ALA A 426 -21.03 5.95 -6.36
N LYS A 427 -20.25 6.71 -5.58
CA LYS A 427 -18.91 7.17 -5.98
C LYS A 427 -17.91 6.03 -6.15
N ALA A 428 -17.98 5.00 -5.31
CA ALA A 428 -17.11 3.83 -5.42
C ALA A 428 -17.48 2.91 -6.61
N LEU A 429 -18.75 2.92 -7.03
CA LEU A 429 -19.29 2.17 -8.18
C LEU A 429 -19.01 2.83 -9.54
N ALA A 430 -18.96 4.16 -9.58
CA ALA A 430 -18.56 4.94 -10.76
C ALA A 430 -17.04 4.81 -10.99
#